data_AF-A0A1Z9XCS7-F1
#
_entry.id   AF-A0A1Z9XCS7-F1
#
_cell.length_a   1.000
_cell.length_b   1.000
_cell.length_c   1.000
_cell.angle_alpha   90.00
_cell.angle_beta   90.00
_cell.angle_gamma   90.00
#
_symmetry.space_group_name_H-M   'P 1'
#
loop_
_entity.id
_entity.type
_entity.pdbx_description
1 polymer ?
#
loop_
_entity_poly.entity_id
_entity_poly.type
_entity_poly.pdbx_seq_one_letter_code
_entity_poly.pdbx_strand_id
1 'polypeptide(L)' 'MKYIWLVAGLVFSATTFADDRPVASKELVLEYKAYCAELAEDEGTDGLSLDEYLLSCINEELDIEGYQPIKSVPS' A
#
# COMPACT_ATOMS: atom_id res chain seq x y z
N MET A 1 32.81 17.72 41.16
CA MET A 1 32.05 18.16 39.98
C MET A 1 31.24 16.94 39.52
N LYS A 2 30.04 16.62 40.04
CA LYS A 2 28.71 17.21 39.78
C LYS A 2 28.56 17.86 38.41
N TYR A 3 27.41 17.60 37.79
CA TYR A 3 26.88 18.15 36.53
C TYR A 3 27.49 17.45 35.29
N ILE A 4 26.77 16.89 34.32
CA ILE A 4 25.38 17.01 33.88
C ILE A 4 24.96 15.69 33.23
N TRP A 5 23.76 15.22 33.57
CA TRP A 5 23.02 14.24 32.79
C TRP A 5 22.67 14.86 31.43
N LEU A 6 23.38 14.48 30.37
CA LEU A 6 22.97 14.78 29.00
C LEU A 6 21.99 13.69 28.57
N VAL A 7 20.70 13.92 28.86
CA VAL A 7 19.59 13.18 28.26
C VAL A 7 19.53 13.62 26.80
N ALA A 8 20.18 12.86 25.93
CA ALA A 8 20.03 12.98 24.48
C ALA A 8 18.63 12.47 24.10
N GLY A 9 17.64 13.36 24.18
CA GLY A 9 16.31 13.12 23.63
C GLY A 9 16.38 13.15 22.11
N LEU A 10 16.59 11.98 21.50
CA LEU A 10 16.40 11.80 20.06
C LEU A 10 14.89 11.87 19.78
N VAL A 11 14.41 13.08 19.49
CA VAL A 11 13.05 13.26 18.96
C VAL A 11 13.07 12.74 17.53
N PHE A 12 12.61 11.50 17.35
CA PHE A 12 12.33 10.93 16.03
C PHE A 12 11.08 11.65 15.50
N SER A 13 11.28 12.75 14.78
CA SER A 13 10.20 13.40 14.05
C SER A 13 9.71 12.43 12.97
N ALA A 14 8.56 11.81 13.18
CA ALA A 14 7.89 11.03 12.16
C ALA A 14 7.45 12.00 11.05
N THR A 15 8.25 12.11 10.00
CA THR A 15 7.86 12.83 8.79
C THR A 15 6.78 12.01 8.10
N THR A 16 5.53 12.44 8.22
CA THR A 16 4.45 11.92 7.38
C THR A 16 4.71 12.42 5.97
N PHE A 17 5.26 11.58 5.09
CA PHE A 17 5.32 11.88 3.67
C PHE A 17 3.89 11.81 3.14
N ALA A 18 3.38 12.93 2.64
CA ALA A 18 2.17 12.91 1.83
C ALA A 18 2.52 12.21 0.51
N ASP A 19 1.71 11.22 0.10
CA ASP A 19 1.86 10.62 -1.22
C ASP A 19 1.26 11.60 -2.25
N ASP A 20 2.12 12.26 -3.01
CA ASP A 20 1.74 13.29 -3.98
C ASP A 20 1.25 12.70 -5.32
N ARG A 21 1.21 11.38 -5.45
CA ARG A 21 0.69 10.71 -6.65
C ARG A 21 -0.81 10.99 -6.84
N PRO A 22 -1.33 10.94 -8.07
CA PRO A 22 -2.77 11.00 -8.30
C PRO A 22 -3.50 9.80 -7.68
N VAL A 23 -4.76 10.00 -7.30
CA VAL A 23 -5.67 8.90 -6.93
C VAL A 23 -6.25 8.31 -8.23
N ALA A 24 -6.19 6.98 -8.36
CA ALA A 24 -6.76 6.29 -9.51
C ALA A 24 -8.30 6.44 -9.59
N SER A 25 -8.83 6.35 -10.81
CA SER A 25 -10.28 6.33 -11.01
C SER A 25 -10.86 5.03 -10.46
N LYS A 26 -12.13 5.08 -10.02
CA LYS A 26 -12.83 3.86 -9.56
C LYS A 26 -12.85 2.78 -10.66
N GLU A 27 -13.00 3.19 -11.91
CA GLU A 27 -13.07 2.27 -13.05
C GLU A 27 -11.75 1.54 -13.25
N LEU A 28 -10.62 2.24 -13.20
CA LEU A 28 -9.29 1.63 -13.28
C LEU A 28 -9.04 0.63 -12.14
N VAL A 29 -9.41 0.97 -10.91
CA VAL A 29 -9.25 0.05 -9.77
C VAL A 29 -10.13 -1.20 -9.93
N LEU A 30 -11.31 -1.09 -10.55
CA LEU A 30 -12.17 -2.24 -10.85
C LEU A 30 -11.61 -3.10 -11.98
N GLU A 31 -10.96 -2.49 -12.97
CA GLU A 31 -10.23 -3.19 -14.03
C GLU A 31 -9.09 -4.03 -13.43
N TYR A 32 -8.25 -3.44 -12.57
CA TYR A 32 -7.22 -4.19 -11.86
C TYR A 32 -7.79 -5.26 -10.92
N LYS A 33 -8.91 -4.99 -10.24
CA LYS A 33 -9.57 -6.03 -9.44
C LYS A 33 -9.97 -7.24 -10.28
N ALA A 34 -10.51 -7.03 -11.49
CA ALA A 34 -10.88 -8.12 -12.38
C ALA A 34 -9.63 -8.88 -12.86
N TYR A 35 -8.61 -8.16 -13.33
CA TYR A 35 -7.33 -8.74 -13.74
C TYR A 35 -6.68 -9.60 -12.64
N CYS A 36 -6.54 -9.04 -11.43
CA CYS A 36 -5.97 -9.75 -10.29
C CYS A 36 -6.85 -10.94 -9.85
N ALA A 37 -8.18 -10.87 -10.01
CA ALA A 37 -9.04 -12.02 -9.71
C ALA A 37 -8.80 -13.18 -10.69
N GLU A 38 -8.57 -12.88 -11.97
CA GLU A 38 -8.21 -13.89 -12.98
C GLU A 38 -6.84 -14.51 -12.66
N LEU A 39 -5.83 -13.71 -12.31
CA LEU A 39 -4.53 -14.23 -11.87
C LEU A 39 -4.63 -15.13 -10.64
N ALA A 40 -5.45 -14.75 -9.66
CA ALA A 40 -5.69 -15.57 -8.46
C ALA A 40 -6.35 -16.91 -8.79
N GLU A 41 -7.21 -16.96 -9.80
CA GLU A 41 -7.87 -18.18 -10.27
C GLU A 41 -6.88 -19.09 -11.00
N ASP A 42 -6.03 -18.52 -11.86
CA ASP A 42 -5.10 -19.27 -12.71
C ASP A 42 -3.84 -19.73 -11.96
N GLU A 43 -3.26 -18.87 -11.13
CA GLU A 43 -1.96 -19.09 -10.47
C GLU A 43 -2.11 -19.43 -8.98
N GLY A 44 -3.27 -19.15 -8.39
CA GLY A 44 -3.50 -19.24 -6.95
C GLY A 44 -3.04 -17.98 -6.21
N THR A 45 -3.20 -17.98 -4.88
CA THR A 45 -2.94 -16.81 -4.03
C THR A 45 -1.69 -16.91 -3.18
N ASP A 46 -0.84 -17.92 -3.42
CA ASP A 46 0.36 -18.22 -2.61
C ASP A 46 0.11 -18.27 -1.09
N GLY A 47 -1.09 -18.72 -0.70
CA GLY A 47 -1.50 -18.89 0.70
C GLY A 47 -2.11 -17.65 1.35
N LEU A 48 -2.28 -16.55 0.61
CA LEU A 48 -3.05 -15.38 1.05
C LEU A 48 -4.56 -15.65 0.95
N SER A 49 -5.36 -14.95 1.75
CA SER A 49 -6.80 -14.84 1.45
C SER A 49 -7.01 -14.09 0.14
N LEU A 50 -8.15 -14.30 -0.52
CA LEU A 50 -8.45 -13.62 -1.78
C LEU A 50 -8.41 -12.09 -1.63
N ASP A 51 -8.95 -11.55 -0.54
CA ASP A 51 -8.94 -10.09 -0.30
C ASP A 51 -7.53 -9.54 -0.08
N GLU A 52 -6.66 -10.27 0.62
CA GLU A 52 -5.25 -9.89 0.82
C GLU A 52 -4.47 -9.92 -0.50
N TYR A 53 -4.66 -10.99 -1.29
CA TYR A 53 -4.07 -11.13 -2.61
C TYR A 53 -4.49 -9.99 -3.54
N LEU A 54 -5.81 -9.76 -3.64
CA LEU A 54 -6.35 -8.71 -4.49
C LEU A 54 -5.85 -7.32 -4.08
N LEU A 55 -5.80 -7.03 -2.77
CA LEU A 55 -5.29 -5.75 -2.30
C LEU A 55 -3.81 -5.56 -2.65
N SER A 56 -3.00 -6.62 -2.53
CA SER A 56 -1.59 -6.58 -2.89
C SER A 56 -1.39 -6.36 -4.39
N CYS A 57 -2.04 -7.19 -5.22
CA CYS A 57 -1.93 -7.13 -6.67
C CYS A 57 -2.42 -5.78 -7.22
N ILE A 58 -3.58 -5.29 -6.79
CA ILE A 58 -4.07 -3.98 -7.23
C ILE A 58 -3.09 -2.86 -6.85
N ASN A 59 -2.48 -2.91 -5.67
CA ASN A 59 -1.52 -1.89 -5.26
C ASN A 59 -0.19 -1.98 -6.03
N GLU A 60 0.20 -3.16 -6.49
CA GLU A 60 1.35 -3.32 -7.39
C GLU A 60 1.08 -2.67 -8.75
N GLU A 61 -0.08 -2.94 -9.36
CA GLU A 61 -0.49 -2.30 -10.62
C GLU A 61 -0.59 -0.76 -10.50
N LEU A 62 -1.17 -0.28 -9.39
CA LEU A 62 -1.25 1.16 -9.11
C LEU A 62 0.13 1.80 -8.92
N ASP A 63 1.07 1.11 -8.28
CA ASP A 63 2.43 1.61 -8.08
C ASP A 63 3.18 1.73 -9.41
N ILE A 64 3.05 0.71 -10.28
CA ILE A 64 3.62 0.68 -11.63
C ILE A 64 3.13 1.86 -12.47
N GLU A 65 1.83 2.17 -12.41
CA GLU A 65 1.22 3.29 -13.14
C GLU A 65 1.36 4.66 -12.43
N GLY A 66 1.98 4.69 -11.25
CA GLY A 66 2.23 5.94 -10.52
C GLY A 66 1.01 6.54 -9.82
N TYR A 67 0.06 5.71 -9.40
CA TYR A 67 -1.08 6.09 -8.57
C TYR A 67 -0.85 5.82 -7.08
N GLN A 68 -1.64 6.49 -6.23
CA GLN A 68 -1.67 6.18 -4.80
C GLN A 68 -2.23 4.77 -4.54
N PRO A 69 -1.76 4.07 -3.50
CA PRO A 69 -2.29 2.79 -3.10
C PRO A 69 -3.69 2.94 -2.48
N ILE A 70 -4.51 1.89 -2.60
CA ILE A 70 -5.78 1.75 -1.90
C ILE A 70 -5.60 1.00 -0.58
N LYS A 71 -6.55 1.21 0.33
CA LYS A 71 -6.54 0.61 1.68
C LYS A 71 -7.44 -0.61 1.82
N SER A 72 -8.30 -0.84 0.83
CA SER A 72 -9.28 -1.92 0.83
C SER A 72 -9.71 -2.21 -0.60
N VAL A 73 -9.91 -3.49 -0.93
CA VAL A 73 -10.47 -3.92 -2.21
C VAL A 73 -11.85 -3.26 -2.40
N PRO A 74 -12.13 -2.62 -3.55
CA PRO A 74 -13.44 -2.02 -3.78
C PRO A 74 -14.51 -3.11 -3.88
N SER A 75 -15.71 -2.83 -3.37
CA SER A 75 -16.88 -3.72 -3.49
C SER A 75 -17.32 -3.84 -4.95
#